data_AF-A0A7R9M794-F1
#
_entry.id   AF-A0A7R9M794-F1
#
_cell.length_a   1.000
_cell.length_b   1.000
_cell.length_c   1.000
_cell.angle_alpha   90.00
_cell.angle_beta   90.00
_cell.angle_gamma   90.00
#
_symmetry.space_group_name_H-M   'P 1'
#
loop_
_entity.id
_entity.type
_entity.pdbx_description
1 polymer ?
#
loop_
_entity_poly.entity_id
_entity_poly.type
_entity_poly.pdbx_seq_one_letter_code
_entity_poly.pdbx_strand_id
1 'polypeptide(L)'
;MLTEMTGEFPTLSRVFVEERDTYLAYSLWLASSPVPNMASPSGVRPSVVVGVVGIGHVPGIVKKWGQVKDEDIAPLLKIPETSLTTKVVKKSIKYTVIGLTIWGCYRLLVPHSMNTALSHASLQTIDWIQKSIHK
;
A
#
# COMPACT_ATOMS: atom_id res chain seq x y z
N MET A 1 22.09 -6.20 20.32
CA MET A 1 20.75 -6.13 20.93
C MET A 1 19.67 -6.74 20.04
N LEU A 2 19.50 -6.35 18.76
CA LEU A 2 18.58 -7.07 17.85
C LEU A 2 19.12 -8.42 17.35
N THR A 3 20.45 -8.59 17.28
CA THR A 3 21.11 -9.82 16.78
C THR A 3 20.75 -11.07 17.57
N GLU A 4 20.60 -10.97 18.90
CA GLU A 4 20.22 -12.11 19.77
C GLU A 4 18.74 -12.51 19.64
N MET A 5 17.88 -11.65 19.07
CA MET A 5 16.45 -11.94 18.84
C MET A 5 16.13 -12.28 17.37
N THR A 6 17.15 -12.35 16.50
CA THR A 6 16.99 -12.71 15.08
C THR A 6 16.40 -14.10 14.86
N GLY A 7 16.47 -14.97 15.87
CA GLY A 7 15.86 -16.30 15.86
C GLY A 7 14.33 -16.30 15.90
N GLU A 8 13.68 -15.27 16.47
CA GLU A 8 12.22 -15.29 16.66
C GLU A 8 11.44 -14.56 15.55
N PHE A 9 12.04 -13.56 14.87
CA PHE A 9 11.35 -12.80 13.82
C PHE A 9 12.29 -12.37 12.67
N PRO A 10 12.73 -13.30 11.79
CA PRO A 10 13.70 -13.03 10.72
C PRO A 10 13.22 -11.96 9.73
N THR A 11 11.91 -11.87 9.48
CA THR A 11 11.32 -10.87 8.59
C THR A 11 11.50 -9.45 9.10
N LEU A 12 11.43 -9.24 10.42
CA LEU A 12 11.61 -7.91 11.01
C LEU A 12 13.08 -7.47 10.94
N SER A 13 14.03 -8.38 11.20
CA SER A 13 15.46 -8.08 11.10
C SER A 13 15.86 -7.63 9.69
N ARG A 14 15.30 -8.28 8.66
CA ARG A 14 15.55 -7.92 7.26
C ARG A 14 15.14 -6.47 6.96
N VAL A 15 13.90 -6.09 7.29
CA VAL A 15 13.38 -4.75 6.96
C VAL A 15 14.00 -3.66 7.85
N PHE A 16 14.11 -3.91 9.16
CA PHE A 16 14.55 -2.88 10.11
C PHE A 16 16.06 -2.68 10.17
N VAL A 17 16.84 -3.71 9.82
CA VAL A 17 18.31 -3.66 9.88
C VAL A 17 18.89 -3.74 8.48
N GLU A 18 18.69 -4.84 7.75
CA GLU A 18 19.41 -5.05 6.50
C GLU A 18 19.03 -4.06 5.40
N GLU A 19 17.73 -3.91 5.11
CA GLU A 19 17.24 -3.01 4.06
C GLU A 19 17.56 -1.55 4.39
N ARG A 20 17.41 -1.17 5.67
CA ARG A 20 17.78 0.15 6.15
C ARG A 20 19.28 0.42 6.03
N ASP A 21 20.13 -0.53 6.41
CA ASP A 21 21.59 -0.39 6.29
C ASP A 21 22.01 -0.26 4.83
N THR A 22 21.38 -1.01 3.92
CA THR A 22 21.62 -0.89 2.47
C THR A 22 21.32 0.52 1.98
N TYR A 23 20.15 1.05 2.35
CA TYR A 23 19.73 2.38 1.93
C TYR A 23 20.60 3.49 2.53
N LEU A 24 20.96 3.39 3.81
CA LEU A 24 21.83 4.36 4.49
C LEU A 24 23.24 4.36 3.91
N ALA A 25 23.82 3.18 3.66
CA ALA A 25 25.14 3.06 3.06
C ALA A 25 25.17 3.69 1.66
N TYR A 26 24.19 3.37 0.82
CA TYR A 26 24.08 3.94 -0.51
C TYR A 26 23.91 5.46 -0.48
N SER A 27 23.04 5.98 0.39
CA SER A 27 22.78 7.42 0.50
C SER A 27 24.02 8.21 0.94
N LEU A 28 24.78 7.68 1.91
CA LEU A 28 26.04 8.30 2.35
C LEU A 28 27.13 8.22 1.29
N TRP A 29 27.22 7.09 0.58
CA TRP A 29 28.16 6.92 -0.52
C TRP A 29 27.86 7.91 -1.65
N LEU A 30 26.59 8.04 -2.05
CA LEU A 30 26.15 9.01 -3.04
C LEU A 30 26.47 10.44 -2.61
N ALA A 31 26.22 10.80 -1.35
CA ALA A 31 26.55 12.12 -0.81
C ALA A 31 28.06 12.40 -0.79
N SER A 32 28.89 11.37 -0.61
CA SER A 32 30.36 11.47 -0.65
C SER A 32 30.91 11.63 -2.08
N SER A 33 30.06 11.55 -3.10
CA SER A 33 30.50 11.66 -4.49
C SER A 33 31.14 13.04 -4.76
N PRO A 34 32.22 13.08 -5.56
CA PRO A 34 32.87 14.34 -5.91
C PRO A 34 31.92 15.32 -6.60
N VAL A 35 32.02 16.61 -6.26
CA VAL A 35 31.14 17.66 -6.79
C VAL A 35 31.81 18.36 -7.98
N PRO A 36 31.11 18.61 -9.09
CA PRO A 36 31.65 19.36 -10.22
C PRO A 36 32.14 20.76 -9.79
N ASN A 37 33.35 21.13 -10.19
CA ASN A 37 33.93 22.45 -9.92
C ASN A 37 34.80 22.89 -11.09
N MET A 38 34.27 23.82 -11.89
CA MET A 38 34.97 24.37 -13.07
C MET A 38 36.21 25.19 -12.74
N ALA A 39 36.39 25.60 -11.48
CA ALA A 39 37.58 26.33 -11.02
C ALA A 39 38.74 25.41 -10.62
N SER A 40 38.51 24.08 -10.53
CA SER A 40 39.56 23.11 -10.20
C SER A 40 40.25 22.63 -11.48
N PRO A 41 41.59 22.42 -11.49
CA PRO A 41 42.31 21.83 -12.62
C PRO A 41 41.77 20.45 -13.05
N SER A 42 41.23 19.69 -12.10
CA SER A 42 40.61 18.38 -12.31
C SER A 42 39.13 18.46 -12.69
N GLY A 43 38.53 19.65 -12.72
CA GLY A 43 37.10 19.88 -12.99
C GLY A 43 36.15 19.42 -11.87
N VAL A 44 36.68 18.87 -10.78
CA VAL A 44 35.91 18.24 -9.70
C VAL A 44 36.56 18.54 -8.34
N ARG A 45 35.74 18.75 -7.30
CA ARG A 45 36.15 18.94 -5.90
C ARG A 45 35.72 17.73 -5.05
N PRO A 46 36.62 17.15 -4.22
CA PRO A 46 36.22 16.08 -3.31
C PRO A 46 35.20 16.59 -2.28
N SER A 47 34.18 15.76 -2.01
CA SER A 47 33.17 16.01 -0.98
C SER A 47 33.58 15.33 0.32
N VAL A 48 33.59 16.08 1.43
CA VAL A 48 33.81 15.52 2.77
C VAL A 48 32.47 15.59 3.50
N VAL A 49 31.91 14.42 3.80
CA VAL A 49 30.59 14.28 4.39
C VAL A 49 30.70 13.62 5.76
N VAL A 50 29.96 14.14 6.74
CA VAL A 50 29.81 13.52 8.06
C VAL A 50 28.37 13.02 8.18
N GLY A 51 28.21 11.70 8.20
CA GLY A 51 26.93 11.05 8.45
C GLY A 51 26.75 10.74 9.94
N VAL A 52 25.71 11.28 10.56
CA VAL A 52 25.33 10.92 11.93
C VAL A 52 24.29 9.81 11.87
N VAL A 53 24.66 8.63 12.37
CA VAL A 53 23.82 7.42 12.34
C VAL A 53 23.76 6.74 13.71
N GLY A 54 22.70 5.97 13.95
CA GLY A 54 22.59 5.17 15.17
C GLY A 54 23.64 4.06 15.25
N ILE A 55 24.11 3.75 16.46
CA ILE A 55 25.21 2.77 16.70
C ILE A 55 24.93 1.38 16.09
N GLY A 56 23.66 0.97 16.01
CA GLY A 56 23.27 -0.31 15.44
C GLY A 56 23.49 -0.44 13.93
N HIS A 57 23.56 0.67 13.21
CA HIS A 57 23.67 0.69 11.73
C HIS A 57 25.12 0.79 11.23
N VAL A 58 26.02 1.31 12.08
CA VAL A 58 27.44 1.49 11.74
C VAL A 58 28.08 0.22 11.14
N PRO A 59 28.00 -0.98 11.76
CA PRO A 59 28.65 -2.17 11.20
C PRO A 59 28.05 -2.59 9.84
N GLY A 60 26.74 -2.44 9.66
CA GLY A 60 26.07 -2.76 8.40
C GLY A 60 26.43 -1.78 7.27
N ILE A 61 26.54 -0.49 7.60
CA ILE A 61 26.97 0.56 6.65
C ILE A 61 28.39 0.30 6.17
N VAL A 62 29.33 0.04 7.10
CA VAL A 62 30.73 -0.25 6.76
C VAL A 62 30.83 -1.49 5.86
N LYS A 63 30.08 -2.54 6.18
CA LYS A 63 30.07 -3.78 5.39
C LYS A 63 29.60 -3.56 3.94
N LYS A 64 28.64 -2.65 3.73
CA LYS A 64 28.00 -2.40 2.43
C LYS A 64 28.58 -1.19 1.68
N TRP A 65 29.60 -0.54 2.24
CA TRP A 65 30.15 0.70 1.69
C TRP A 65 30.68 0.52 0.26
N GLY A 66 30.16 1.30 -0.69
CA GLY A 66 30.54 1.25 -2.10
C GLY A 66 30.18 -0.04 -2.86
N GLN A 67 29.40 -0.95 -2.24
CA GLN A 67 28.98 -2.23 -2.84
C GLN A 67 27.54 -2.20 -3.34
N VAL A 68 26.73 -1.26 -2.87
CA VAL A 68 25.30 -1.14 -3.20
C VAL A 68 25.13 -0.39 -4.52
N LYS A 69 24.31 -0.92 -5.42
CA LYS A 69 24.00 -0.30 -6.71
C LYS A 69 22.59 0.27 -6.74
N ASP A 70 22.31 1.10 -7.74
CA ASP A 70 21.01 1.72 -7.95
C ASP A 70 19.89 0.67 -8.11
N GLU A 71 20.21 -0.49 -8.71
CA GLU A 71 19.28 -1.60 -8.87
C GLU A 71 18.83 -2.20 -7.54
N ASP A 72 19.67 -2.15 -6.51
CA ASP A 72 19.36 -2.68 -5.18
C ASP A 72 18.44 -1.73 -4.39
N ILE A 73 18.40 -0.45 -4.77
CA ILE A 73 17.66 0.60 -4.06
C ILE A 73 16.26 0.80 -4.61
N ALA A 74 16.07 0.67 -5.93
CA ALA A 74 14.76 0.85 -6.57
C ALA A 74 13.65 -0.04 -5.96
N PRO A 75 13.91 -1.32 -5.60
CA PRO A 75 12.94 -2.16 -4.90
C PRO A 75 12.60 -1.66 -3.49
N LEU A 76 13.58 -1.10 -2.76
CA LEU A 76 13.39 -0.62 -1.39
C LEU A 76 12.51 0.63 -1.32
N LEU A 77 12.48 1.43 -2.38
CA LEU A 77 11.64 2.62 -2.49
C LEU A 77 10.21 2.33 -2.94
N LYS A 78 9.92 1.09 -3.38
CA LYS A 78 8.60 0.71 -3.86
C LYS A 78 7.75 0.19 -2.70
N ILE A 79 6.64 0.88 -2.43
CA ILE A 79 5.64 0.38 -1.48
C ILE A 79 5.01 -0.89 -2.09
N PRO A 80 4.99 -2.02 -1.36
CA PRO A 80 4.38 -3.24 -1.86
C PRO A 80 2.90 -2.99 -2.14
N GLU A 81 2.43 -3.46 -3.29
CA GLU A 81 1.01 -3.33 -3.61
C GLU A 81 0.17 -4.15 -2.63
N THR A 82 -0.93 -3.57 -2.16
CA THR A 82 -1.85 -4.29 -1.28
C THR A 82 -2.39 -5.52 -2.01
N SER A 83 -2.42 -6.66 -1.31
CA SER A 83 -2.97 -7.92 -1.85
C SER A 83 -4.36 -7.73 -2.47
N LEU A 84 -4.65 -8.48 -3.54
CA LEU A 84 -5.95 -8.46 -4.22
C LEU A 84 -7.09 -8.75 -3.25
N THR A 85 -6.89 -9.65 -2.29
CA THR A 85 -7.87 -9.97 -1.24
C THR A 85 -8.22 -8.74 -0.42
N THR A 86 -7.22 -7.94 -0.02
CA THR A 86 -7.44 -6.70 0.73
C THR A 86 -8.26 -5.70 -0.09
N LYS A 87 -8.02 -5.59 -1.40
CA LYS A 87 -8.80 -4.73 -2.29
C LYS A 87 -10.26 -5.20 -2.38
N VAL A 88 -10.49 -6.51 -2.50
CA VAL A 88 -11.83 -7.11 -2.58
C VAL A 88 -12.60 -6.92 -1.27
N VAL A 89 -11.98 -7.21 -0.12
CA VAL A 89 -12.60 -7.04 1.20
C VAL A 89 -12.98 -5.59 1.44
N LYS A 90 -12.09 -4.64 1.13
CA LYS A 90 -12.38 -3.20 1.28
C LYS A 90 -13.57 -2.75 0.42
N LYS A 91 -13.66 -3.25 -0.81
CA LYS A 91 -14.83 -2.99 -1.67
C LYS A 91 -16.09 -3.63 -1.12
N SER A 92 -16.03 -4.88 -0.67
CA SER A 92 -17.15 -5.62 -0.09
C SER A 92 -17.76 -4.85 1.08
N ILE A 93 -16.94 -4.43 2.06
CA ILE A 93 -17.40 -3.64 3.21
C ILE A 93 -18.12 -2.36 2.76
N LYS A 94 -17.54 -1.62 1.80
CA LYS A 94 -18.15 -0.39 1.27
C LYS A 94 -19.53 -0.66 0.65
N TYR A 95 -19.66 -1.69 -0.17
CA TYR A 95 -20.94 -2.05 -0.78
C TYR A 95 -21.95 -2.59 0.23
N THR A 96 -21.49 -3.34 1.24
CA THR A 96 -22.35 -3.82 2.33
C THR A 96 -22.96 -2.67 3.13
N VAL A 97 -22.17 -1.65 3.48
CA VAL A 97 -22.68 -0.47 4.18
C VAL A 97 -23.71 0.27 3.34
N ILE A 98 -23.43 0.49 2.05
CA ILE A 98 -24.38 1.14 1.13
C ILE A 98 -25.67 0.31 1.02
N GLY A 99 -25.56 -1.01 0.85
CA GLY A 99 -26.70 -1.91 0.75
C GLY A 99 -27.57 -1.90 2.01
N LEU A 100 -26.95 -1.94 3.20
CA LEU A 100 -27.66 -1.86 4.48
C LEU A 100 -28.34 -0.50 4.67
N THR A 101 -27.69 0.59 4.28
CA THR A 101 -28.30 1.92 4.36
C THR A 101 -29.51 2.03 3.42
N ILE A 102 -29.39 1.57 2.16
CA ILE A 102 -30.52 1.57 1.20
C ILE A 102 -31.66 0.69 1.72
N TRP A 103 -31.35 -0.50 2.22
CA TRP A 103 -32.35 -1.42 2.78
C TRP A 103 -33.02 -0.84 4.04
N GLY A 104 -32.25 -0.20 4.92
CA GLY A 104 -32.76 0.49 6.11
C GLY A 104 -33.69 1.65 5.73
N CYS A 105 -33.29 2.48 4.77
CA CYS A 105 -34.13 3.55 4.22
C CYS A 105 -35.42 2.99 3.60
N TYR A 106 -35.32 1.94 2.78
CA TYR A 106 -36.49 1.27 2.20
C TYR A 106 -37.44 0.75 3.30
N ARG A 107 -36.91 0.08 4.32
CA ARG A 107 -37.72 -0.53 5.37
C ARG A 107 -38.39 0.50 6.29
N LEU A 108 -37.76 1.65 6.53
CA LEU A 108 -38.27 2.69 7.42
C LEU A 108 -39.16 3.71 6.71
N LEU A 109 -38.86 4.07 5.46
CA LEU A 109 -39.55 5.13 4.72
C LEU A 109 -40.66 4.62 3.81
N VAL A 110 -40.69 3.34 3.43
CA VAL A 110 -41.79 2.79 2.63
C VAL A 110 -42.93 2.36 3.56
N PRO A 111 -44.05 3.11 3.62
CA PRO A 111 -45.20 2.70 4.41
C PRO A 111 -45.74 1.36 3.91
N HIS A 112 -46.23 0.53 4.82
CA HIS A 112 -46.78 -0.80 4.52
C HIS A 112 -47.82 -0.78 3.37
N SER A 113 -48.52 0.34 3.22
CA SER A 113 -49.49 0.59 2.13
C SER A 113 -48.91 0.56 0.71
N MET A 114 -47.64 0.93 0.52
CA MET A 114 -47.00 0.89 -0.80
C MET A 114 -46.63 -0.53 -1.20
N ASN A 115 -46.27 -1.39 -0.24
CA ASN A 115 -46.01 -2.80 -0.52
C ASN A 115 -47.29 -3.53 -0.96
N THR A 116 -48.44 -3.20 -0.36
CA THR A 116 -49.75 -3.71 -0.77
C THR A 116 -50.12 -3.24 -2.18
N ALA A 117 -49.89 -1.96 -2.50
CA ALA A 117 -50.14 -1.41 -3.84
C ALA A 117 -49.24 -2.03 -4.92
N LEU A 118 -47.95 -2.23 -4.63
CA LEU A 118 -47.01 -2.90 -5.54
C LEU A 118 -47.40 -4.36 -5.78
N SER A 119 -47.82 -5.10 -4.75
CA SER A 119 -48.30 -6.47 -4.93
C SER A 119 -49.57 -6.57 -5.79
N HIS A 120 -50.49 -5.61 -5.65
CA HIS A 120 -51.68 -5.56 -6.50
C HIS A 120 -51.35 -5.18 -7.95
N ALA A 121 -50.43 -4.24 -8.17
CA ALA A 121 -49.98 -3.86 -9.51
C ALA A 121 -49.24 -5.00 -10.22
N SER A 122 -48.40 -5.77 -9.51
CA SER A 122 -47.69 -6.92 -10.08
C SER A 122 -48.61 -8.10 -10.39
N LEU A 123 -49.68 -8.32 -9.60
CA LEU A 123 -50.64 -9.38 -9.86
C LEU A 123 -51.55 -9.03 -11.05
N GLN A 124 -51.95 -7.77 -11.20
CA GLN A 124 -52.77 -7.32 -12.33
C GLN A 124 -52.03 -7.40 -13.68
N THR A 125 -50.73 -7.10 -13.71
CA THR A 125 -49.95 -7.26 -14.94
C THR A 125 -49.78 -8.72 -15.34
N ILE A 126 -49.57 -9.62 -14.38
CA ILE A 126 -49.50 -11.06 -14.64
C ILE A 126 -50.85 -11.60 -15.15
N ASP A 127 -51.96 -11.20 -14.53
CA ASP A 127 -53.30 -11.62 -14.93
C ASP A 127 -53.70 -11.08 -16.31
N TRP A 128 -53.33 -9.84 -16.64
CA TRP A 128 -53.50 -9.26 -17.98
C TRP A 128 -52.68 -10.01 -19.05
N ILE A 129 -51.42 -10.34 -18.77
CA ILE A 129 -50.57 -11.11 -19.69
C ILE A 129 -51.16 -12.51 -19.93
N GLN A 130 -51.56 -13.22 -18.87
CA GLN A 130 -52.14 -14.55 -18.99
C GLN A 130 -53.43 -14.53 -19.84
N LYS A 131 -54.27 -13.53 -19.63
CA LYS A 131 -55.52 -13.34 -20.37
C LYS A 131 -55.30 -12.92 -21.82
N SER A 132 -54.19 -12.25 -22.12
CA SER A 132 -53.80 -11.87 -23.49
C SER A 132 -53.13 -13.00 -24.28
N ILE A 133 -52.65 -14.06 -23.62
CA ILE A 133 -52.03 -15.23 -24.27
C ILE A 133 -53.07 -16.31 -24.64
N HIS A 134 -54.22 -16.33 -23.94
CA HIS A 134 -55.28 -17.34 -24.13
C HIS A 134 -56.45 -16.87 -25.02
N LYS A 135 -56.26 -15.81 -25.80
CA LYS A 135 -57.25 -15.25 -26.74
C LYS A 135 -56.66 -15.20 -28.14
#